data_AF-A0A291IH69-F1
#
_entry.id   AF-A0A291IH69-F1
#
_cell.length_a   1.000
_cell.length_b   1.000
_cell.length_c   1.000
_cell.angle_alpha   90.00
_cell.angle_beta   90.00
_cell.angle_gamma   90.00
#
_symmetry.space_group_name_H-M   'P 1'
#
loop_
_entity.id
_entity.type
_entity.pdbx_description
1 polymer ?
#
loop_
_entity_poly.entity_id
_entity_poly.type
_entity_poly.pdbx_seq_one_letter_code
_entity_poly.pdbx_strand_id
1 'polypeptide(L)'
;MSLAPSPEDKQRYLKALYDEYQALSNGDKATIRRCVEPDDLLIMPAFLRLIGETLGRFNGTERANAAAFFNHLPQIARIVYVLPFAKPNGKSLGAVFNNRDVSERRLFLVMRSEYPQDLTQLRRLCQQCKDADIDGLKLANLLLYWGKDKATSEGSKRQLMKDFYLSNKQPAEEVVDADY
;
A
#
# COMPACT_ATOMS: atom_id res chain seq x y z
N MET A 1 -5.71 -19.54 -23.15
CA MET A 1 -5.29 -19.95 -21.79
C MET A 1 -4.68 -18.73 -21.11
N SER A 2 -5.30 -18.22 -20.05
CA SER A 2 -4.70 -17.14 -19.24
C SER A 2 -3.58 -17.76 -18.42
N LEU A 3 -2.33 -17.38 -18.69
CA LEU A 3 -1.21 -17.72 -17.82
C LEU A 3 -1.32 -16.87 -16.55
N ALA A 4 -0.98 -17.43 -15.39
CA ALA A 4 -0.89 -16.65 -14.17
C ALA A 4 0.14 -15.51 -14.39
N PRO A 5 -0.14 -14.27 -13.94
CA PRO A 5 0.76 -13.15 -14.19
C PRO A 5 2.11 -13.39 -13.51
N SER A 6 3.18 -13.16 -14.27
CA SER A 6 4.55 -13.24 -13.76
C SER A 6 4.79 -12.16 -12.68
N PRO A 7 5.87 -12.28 -11.88
CA PRO A 7 6.25 -11.23 -10.94
C PRO A 7 6.42 -9.85 -11.60
N GLU A 8 6.97 -9.82 -12.82
CA GLU A 8 7.14 -8.60 -13.62
C GLU A 8 5.80 -8.01 -14.06
N ASP A 9 4.86 -8.85 -14.49
CA ASP A 9 3.50 -8.42 -14.84
C ASP A 9 2.80 -7.79 -13.64
N LYS A 10 2.84 -8.44 -12.47
CA LYS A 10 2.26 -7.91 -11.24
C LYS A 10 2.85 -6.54 -10.90
N GLN A 11 4.17 -6.39 -11.00
CA GLN A 11 4.83 -5.11 -10.75
C GLN A 11 4.37 -4.03 -11.72
N ARG A 12 4.22 -4.36 -13.01
CA ARG A 12 3.70 -3.44 -14.03
C ARG A 12 2.26 -3.02 -13.75
N TYR A 13 1.39 -3.96 -13.35
CA TYR A 13 0.00 -3.67 -12.99
C TYR A 13 -0.10 -2.79 -11.74
N LEU A 14 0.68 -3.08 -10.70
CA LEU A 14 0.73 -2.26 -9.49
C LEU A 14 1.27 -0.86 -9.76
N LYS A 15 2.26 -0.74 -10.66
CA LYS A 15 2.75 0.57 -11.11
C LYS A 15 1.66 1.35 -11.84
N ALA A 16 0.91 0.71 -12.74
CA ALA A 16 -0.20 1.35 -13.43
C ALA A 16 -1.28 1.84 -12.45
N LEU A 17 -1.66 1.02 -11.47
CA LEU A 17 -2.61 1.41 -10.42
C LEU A 17 -2.11 2.63 -9.64
N TYR A 18 -0.83 2.66 -9.28
CA TYR A 18 -0.24 3.79 -8.57
C TYR A 18 -0.25 5.07 -9.41
N ASP A 19 0.19 4.99 -10.67
CA ASP A 19 0.19 6.13 -11.60
C ASP A 19 -1.24 6.70 -11.76
N GLU A 20 -2.25 5.84 -11.96
CA GLU A 20 -3.65 6.29 -12.08
C GLU A 20 -4.19 6.88 -10.78
N TYR A 21 -3.84 6.31 -9.63
CA TYR A 21 -4.19 6.89 -8.34
C TYR A 21 -3.61 8.30 -8.19
N GLN A 22 -2.38 8.54 -8.63
CA GLN A 22 -1.77 9.88 -8.62
C GLN A 22 -2.48 10.85 -9.57
N ALA A 23 -3.05 10.38 -10.67
CA ALA A 23 -3.81 11.19 -11.63
C ALA A 23 -5.25 11.50 -11.16
N LEU A 24 -5.78 10.82 -10.14
CA LEU A 24 -7.13 11.07 -9.64
C LEU A 24 -7.34 12.52 -9.19
N SER A 25 -8.59 12.99 -9.37
CA SER A 25 -9.03 14.28 -8.86
C SER A 25 -8.88 14.37 -7.33
N ASN A 26 -8.73 15.59 -6.81
CA ASN A 26 -8.68 15.82 -5.37
C ASN A 26 -9.96 15.32 -4.66
N GLY A 27 -11.11 15.38 -5.33
CA GLY A 27 -12.39 14.87 -4.83
C GLY A 27 -12.41 13.35 -4.71
N ASP A 28 -11.98 12.62 -5.75
CA ASP A 28 -11.91 11.16 -5.71
C ASP A 28 -10.88 10.67 -4.67
N LYS A 29 -9.71 11.31 -4.60
CA LYS A 29 -8.72 11.05 -3.53
C LYS A 29 -9.28 11.34 -2.14
N ALA A 30 -10.09 12.38 -1.98
CA ALA A 30 -10.74 12.69 -0.70
C ALA A 30 -11.77 11.61 -0.31
N THR A 31 -12.55 11.12 -1.29
CA THR A 31 -13.51 10.03 -1.08
C THR A 31 -12.79 8.75 -0.61
N ILE A 32 -11.73 8.33 -1.31
CA ILE A 32 -10.91 7.18 -0.91
C ILE A 32 -10.32 7.37 0.49
N ARG A 33 -9.82 8.57 0.80
CA ARG A 33 -9.27 8.86 2.14
C ARG A 33 -10.30 8.81 3.26
N ARG A 34 -11.59 8.93 2.97
CA ARG A 34 -12.67 8.90 3.99
C ARG A 34 -13.17 7.50 4.31
N CYS A 35 -12.78 6.48 3.56
CA CYS A 35 -13.12 5.09 3.89
C CYS A 35 -12.67 4.74 5.32
N VAL A 36 -13.52 4.04 6.06
CA VAL A 36 -13.23 3.60 7.41
C VAL A 36 -12.44 2.30 7.35
N GLU A 37 -12.87 1.37 6.49
CA GLU A 37 -12.27 0.05 6.29
C GLU A 37 -11.93 -0.20 4.81
N PRO A 38 -11.04 -1.18 4.52
CA PRO A 38 -10.70 -1.51 3.14
C PRO A 38 -11.91 -1.94 2.30
N ASP A 39 -12.81 -2.76 2.84
CA ASP A 39 -13.96 -3.28 2.09
C ASP A 39 -14.99 -2.20 1.72
N ASP A 40 -14.99 -1.03 2.40
CA ASP A 40 -15.83 0.12 2.01
C ASP A 40 -15.56 0.57 0.57
N LEU A 41 -14.31 0.42 0.11
CA LEU A 41 -13.91 0.82 -1.24
C LEU A 41 -14.60 -0.01 -2.32
N LEU A 42 -15.02 -1.25 -2.03
CA LEU A 42 -15.53 -2.20 -3.03
C LEU A 42 -16.82 -1.71 -3.71
N ILE A 43 -17.57 -0.84 -3.04
CA ILE A 43 -18.80 -0.23 -3.56
C ILE A 43 -18.61 1.24 -3.96
N MET A 44 -17.40 1.80 -3.80
CA MET A 44 -17.16 3.22 -4.07
C MET A 44 -16.94 3.48 -5.56
N PRO A 45 -17.68 4.43 -6.16
CA PRO A 45 -17.48 4.79 -7.57
C PRO A 45 -16.06 5.25 -7.89
N ALA A 46 -15.42 6.01 -6.99
CA ALA A 46 -14.04 6.46 -7.18
C ALA A 46 -13.04 5.30 -7.29
N PHE A 47 -13.23 4.25 -6.49
CA PHE A 47 -12.41 3.04 -6.55
C PHE A 47 -12.66 2.25 -7.84
N LEU A 48 -13.91 1.99 -8.19
CA LEU A 48 -14.24 1.24 -9.40
C LEU A 48 -13.78 1.95 -10.68
N ARG A 49 -13.91 3.29 -10.72
CA ARG A 49 -13.34 4.11 -11.81
C ARG A 49 -11.83 3.98 -11.88
N LEU A 50 -11.13 4.08 -10.75
CA LEU A 50 -9.66 3.90 -10.70
C LEU A 50 -9.24 2.56 -11.33
N ILE A 51 -9.94 1.46 -11.03
CA ILE A 51 -9.66 0.16 -11.66
C ILE A 51 -9.94 0.19 -13.16
N GLY A 52 -11.06 0.76 -13.58
CA GLY A 52 -11.42 0.91 -14.99
C GLY A 52 -10.36 1.67 -15.80
N GLU A 53 -9.92 2.82 -15.29
CA GLU A 53 -8.86 3.64 -15.92
C GLU A 53 -7.53 2.89 -15.94
N THR A 54 -7.18 2.19 -14.85
CA THR A 54 -5.97 1.36 -14.80
C THR A 54 -5.98 0.27 -15.87
N LEU A 55 -7.11 -0.41 -16.07
CA LEU A 55 -7.27 -1.40 -17.14
C LEU A 55 -7.23 -0.76 -18.54
N GLY A 56 -7.63 0.52 -18.65
CA GLY A 56 -7.53 1.34 -19.85
C GLY A 56 -6.11 1.45 -20.41
N ARG A 57 -5.08 1.33 -19.56
CA ARG A 57 -3.67 1.40 -19.96
C ARG A 57 -3.15 0.18 -20.71
N PHE A 58 -3.92 -0.90 -20.74
CA PHE A 58 -3.52 -2.18 -21.32
C PHE A 58 -4.41 -2.53 -22.51
N ASN A 59 -3.86 -3.29 -23.46
CA ASN A 59 -4.55 -3.72 -24.67
C ASN A 59 -4.40 -5.24 -24.92
N GLY A 60 -5.25 -5.78 -25.81
CA GLY A 60 -5.20 -7.18 -26.24
C GLY A 60 -5.18 -8.19 -25.08
N THR A 61 -4.31 -9.19 -25.20
CA THR A 61 -4.13 -10.25 -24.20
C THR A 61 -3.63 -9.71 -22.86
N GLU A 62 -2.79 -8.66 -22.87
CA GLU A 62 -2.28 -8.05 -21.63
C GLU A 62 -3.43 -7.47 -20.80
N ARG A 63 -4.41 -6.81 -21.45
CA ARG A 63 -5.60 -6.30 -20.78
C ARG A 63 -6.41 -7.41 -20.11
N ALA A 64 -6.54 -8.56 -20.76
CA ALA A 64 -7.25 -9.70 -20.19
C ALA A 64 -6.55 -10.25 -18.94
N ASN A 65 -5.21 -10.35 -18.98
CA ASN A 65 -4.40 -10.77 -17.83
C ASN A 65 -4.47 -9.75 -16.68
N ALA A 66 -4.40 -8.45 -16.99
CA ALA A 66 -4.58 -7.38 -16.01
C ALA A 66 -5.98 -7.43 -15.39
N ALA A 67 -7.03 -7.63 -16.19
CA ALA A 67 -8.40 -7.77 -15.68
C ALA A 67 -8.53 -8.96 -14.72
N ALA A 68 -7.92 -10.11 -15.04
CA ALA A 68 -7.88 -11.25 -14.12
C ALA A 68 -7.16 -10.91 -12.81
N PHE A 69 -6.07 -10.15 -12.85
CA PHE A 69 -5.37 -9.67 -11.65
C PHE A 69 -6.25 -8.72 -10.81
N PHE A 70 -6.91 -7.74 -11.43
CA PHE A 70 -7.73 -6.74 -10.74
C PHE A 70 -9.10 -7.27 -10.29
N ASN A 71 -9.57 -8.41 -10.81
CA ASN A 71 -10.78 -9.09 -10.32
C ASN A 71 -10.67 -9.51 -8.84
N HIS A 72 -9.46 -9.58 -8.28
CA HIS A 72 -9.22 -9.75 -6.85
C HIS A 72 -9.42 -8.43 -6.09
N LEU A 73 -10.62 -7.84 -6.22
CA LEU A 73 -10.93 -6.50 -5.71
C LEU A 73 -10.63 -6.31 -4.21
N PRO A 74 -10.88 -7.27 -3.29
CA PRO A 74 -10.53 -7.09 -1.88
C PRO A 74 -9.05 -6.81 -1.64
N GLN A 75 -8.15 -7.51 -2.35
CA GLN A 75 -6.71 -7.29 -2.26
C GLN A 75 -6.34 -5.91 -2.80
N ILE A 76 -6.93 -5.51 -3.92
CA ILE A 76 -6.68 -4.19 -4.52
C ILE A 76 -7.22 -3.06 -3.63
N ALA A 77 -8.37 -3.26 -2.98
CA ALA A 77 -8.94 -2.34 -2.01
C ALA A 77 -7.99 -2.12 -0.83
N ARG A 78 -7.35 -3.18 -0.29
CA ARG A 78 -6.33 -3.05 0.77
C ARG A 78 -5.16 -2.18 0.33
N ILE A 79 -4.69 -2.35 -0.92
CA ILE A 79 -3.62 -1.52 -1.48
C ILE A 79 -4.08 -0.05 -1.55
N VAL A 80 -5.22 0.22 -2.19
CA VAL A 80 -5.76 1.58 -2.38
C VAL A 80 -6.08 2.25 -1.04
N TYR A 81 -6.49 1.50 -0.02
CA TYR A 81 -6.77 2.01 1.32
C TYR A 81 -5.56 2.67 1.99
N VAL A 82 -4.34 2.18 1.72
CA VAL A 82 -3.08 2.70 2.31
C VAL A 82 -2.28 3.54 1.32
N LEU A 83 -2.59 3.45 0.02
CA LEU A 83 -1.93 4.20 -1.05
C LEU A 83 -1.82 5.72 -0.87
N PRO A 84 -2.77 6.43 -0.21
CA PRO A 84 -2.65 7.87 0.03
C PRO A 84 -1.38 8.30 0.77
N PHE A 85 -0.70 7.38 1.46
CA PHE A 85 0.52 7.65 2.23
C PHE A 85 1.79 7.19 1.51
N ALA A 86 1.66 6.66 0.30
CA ALA A 86 2.78 6.19 -0.50
C ALA A 86 3.28 7.27 -1.46
N LYS A 87 4.60 7.30 -1.64
CA LYS A 87 5.32 8.18 -2.57
C LYS A 87 6.14 7.34 -3.57
N PRO A 88 6.46 7.90 -4.75
CA PRO A 88 7.39 7.23 -5.65
C PRO A 88 8.78 7.13 -5.01
N ASN A 89 9.50 6.03 -5.29
CA ASN A 89 10.92 5.85 -4.94
C ASN A 89 11.27 5.99 -3.44
N GLY A 90 10.38 5.54 -2.55
CA GLY A 90 10.61 5.59 -1.10
C GLY A 90 11.41 4.41 -0.52
N LYS A 91 11.45 4.37 0.82
CA LYS A 91 11.92 3.23 1.61
C LYS A 91 10.77 2.24 1.86
N SER A 92 11.08 1.00 2.24
CA SER A 92 10.04 0.04 2.63
C SER A 92 9.32 0.51 3.89
N LEU A 93 8.07 0.05 4.09
CA LEU A 93 7.24 0.50 5.20
C LEU A 93 7.89 0.26 6.57
N GLY A 94 8.50 -0.92 6.76
CA GLY A 94 9.22 -1.24 8.01
C GLY A 94 10.39 -0.29 8.25
N ALA A 95 11.18 0.01 7.21
CA ALA A 95 12.29 0.95 7.33
C ALA A 95 11.83 2.37 7.66
N VAL A 96 10.70 2.82 7.09
CA VAL A 96 10.11 4.12 7.43
C VAL A 96 9.66 4.14 8.90
N PHE A 97 8.98 3.10 9.37
CA PHE A 97 8.53 3.01 10.75
C PHE A 97 9.69 3.01 11.75
N ASN A 98 10.80 2.33 11.44
CA ASN A 98 12.00 2.36 12.27
C ASN A 98 12.64 3.76 12.29
N ASN A 99 12.80 4.40 11.13
CA ASN A 99 13.38 5.75 11.02
C ASN A 99 12.51 6.85 11.63
N ARG A 100 11.20 6.62 11.80
CA ARG A 100 10.25 7.57 12.40
C ARG A 100 9.89 7.23 13.86
N ASP A 101 10.67 6.36 14.49
CA ASP A 101 10.49 5.94 15.88
C ASP A 101 9.06 5.46 16.20
N VAL A 102 8.45 4.75 15.24
CA VAL A 102 7.19 4.06 15.51
C VAL A 102 7.46 2.99 16.57
N SER A 103 6.77 3.13 17.70
CA SER A 103 6.83 2.18 18.80
C SER A 103 6.66 0.73 18.33
N GLU A 104 7.63 -0.10 18.67
CA GLU A 104 7.61 -1.54 18.46
C GLU A 104 6.34 -2.18 19.05
N ARG A 105 5.90 -1.73 20.23
CA ARG A 105 4.64 -2.15 20.85
C ARG A 105 3.43 -1.89 19.93
N ARG A 106 3.38 -0.73 19.25
CA ARG A 106 2.29 -0.42 18.32
C ARG A 106 2.35 -1.30 17.08
N LEU A 107 3.54 -1.61 16.59
CA LEU A 107 3.69 -2.53 15.46
C LEU A 107 3.27 -3.96 15.84
N PHE A 108 3.62 -4.43 17.05
CA PHE A 108 3.17 -5.72 17.57
C PHE A 108 1.64 -5.82 17.67
N LEU A 109 0.94 -4.74 18.02
CA LEU A 109 -0.53 -4.72 18.01
C LEU A 109 -1.08 -4.96 16.61
N VAL A 110 -0.49 -4.35 15.57
CA VAL A 110 -0.86 -4.63 14.17
C VAL A 110 -0.61 -6.11 13.82
N MET A 111 0.53 -6.67 14.25
CA MET A 111 0.88 -8.05 13.93
C MET A 111 -0.08 -9.07 14.55
N ARG A 112 -0.59 -8.79 15.75
CA ARG A 112 -1.51 -9.67 16.48
C ARG A 112 -2.97 -9.45 16.15
N SER A 113 -3.31 -8.29 15.58
CA SER A 113 -4.67 -7.98 15.12
C SER A 113 -4.99 -8.76 13.85
N GLU A 114 -6.27 -8.93 13.57
CA GLU A 114 -6.79 -9.52 12.33
C GLU A 114 -7.55 -8.48 11.52
N TYR A 115 -7.92 -8.84 10.30
CA TYR A 115 -8.70 -7.99 9.43
C TYR A 115 -10.09 -7.69 10.04
N PRO A 116 -10.62 -6.46 9.89
CA PRO A 116 -10.03 -5.28 9.24
C PRO A 116 -9.14 -4.44 10.17
N GLN A 117 -9.11 -4.77 11.45
CA GLN A 117 -8.52 -3.96 12.51
C GLN A 117 -7.00 -3.80 12.40
N ASP A 118 -6.30 -4.81 11.86
CA ASP A 118 -4.87 -4.71 11.56
C ASP A 118 -4.57 -3.64 10.50
N LEU A 119 -5.31 -3.61 9.39
CA LEU A 119 -5.14 -2.61 8.34
C LEU A 119 -5.59 -1.22 8.77
N THR A 120 -6.64 -1.11 9.58
CA THR A 120 -7.05 0.16 10.19
C THR A 120 -5.94 0.73 11.08
N GLN A 121 -5.29 -0.11 11.89
CA GLN A 121 -4.15 0.31 12.71
C GLN A 121 -2.92 0.63 11.85
N LEU A 122 -2.60 -0.20 10.86
CA LEU A 122 -1.49 0.01 9.93
C LEU A 122 -1.64 1.36 9.23
N ARG A 123 -2.84 1.69 8.75
CA ARG A 123 -3.14 2.96 8.09
C ARG A 123 -2.91 4.16 9.01
N ARG A 124 -3.25 4.06 10.30
CA ARG A 124 -2.96 5.11 11.29
C ARG A 124 -1.45 5.32 11.47
N LEU A 125 -0.66 4.25 11.43
CA LEU A 125 0.81 4.34 11.46
C LEU A 125 1.35 5.01 10.18
N CYS A 126 0.83 4.65 9.01
CA CYS A 126 1.18 5.31 7.75
C CYS A 126 0.83 6.81 7.78
N GLN A 127 -0.34 7.17 8.33
CA GLN A 127 -0.76 8.57 8.47
C GLN A 127 0.15 9.37 9.40
N GLN A 128 0.61 8.77 10.51
CA GLN A 128 1.61 9.40 11.37
C GLN A 128 2.93 9.65 10.61
N CYS A 129 3.26 8.81 9.64
CA CYS A 129 4.47 8.91 8.83
C CYS A 129 4.23 9.56 7.45
N LYS A 130 3.12 10.30 7.25
CA LYS A 130 2.70 10.82 5.93
C LYS A 130 3.75 11.65 5.20
N ASP A 131 4.66 12.29 5.94
CA ASP A 131 5.70 13.16 5.38
C ASP A 131 6.94 12.34 4.95
N ALA A 132 7.04 11.07 5.33
CA ALA A 132 8.10 10.17 4.91
C ALA A 132 7.86 9.59 3.51
N ASP A 133 8.94 9.17 2.86
CA ASP A 133 8.90 8.56 1.55
C ASP A 133 8.70 7.05 1.69
N ILE A 134 7.45 6.60 1.73
CA ILE A 134 7.07 5.19 1.71
C ILE A 134 6.96 4.73 0.25
N ASP A 135 7.73 3.71 -0.13
CA ASP A 135 7.69 3.13 -1.48
C ASP A 135 6.33 2.50 -1.78
N GLY A 136 5.60 3.11 -2.73
CA GLY A 136 4.27 2.64 -3.12
C GLY A 136 4.24 1.24 -3.74
N LEU A 137 5.27 0.83 -4.48
CA LEU A 137 5.31 -0.50 -5.09
C LEU A 137 5.64 -1.59 -4.06
N LYS A 138 6.56 -1.33 -3.14
CA LYS A 138 6.84 -2.26 -2.03
C LYS A 138 5.63 -2.38 -1.11
N LEU A 139 4.97 -1.26 -0.81
CA LEU A 139 3.74 -1.24 -0.03
C LEU A 139 2.62 -2.04 -0.72
N ALA A 140 2.41 -1.83 -2.02
CA ALA A 140 1.39 -2.54 -2.77
C ALA A 140 1.66 -4.06 -2.80
N ASN A 141 2.90 -4.47 -3.01
CA ASN A 141 3.28 -5.89 -2.95
C ASN A 141 3.06 -6.49 -1.56
N LEU A 142 3.40 -5.76 -0.48
CA LEU A 142 3.13 -6.17 0.90
C LEU A 142 1.63 -6.41 1.13
N LEU A 143 0.79 -5.51 0.63
CA LEU A 143 -0.66 -5.54 0.85
C LEU A 143 -1.39 -6.54 -0.07
N LEU A 144 -0.83 -6.85 -1.24
CA LEU A 144 -1.37 -7.85 -2.16
C LEU A 144 -1.51 -9.23 -1.49
N TYR A 145 -0.55 -9.57 -0.64
CA TYR A 145 -0.53 -10.82 0.14
C TYR A 145 -0.98 -10.62 1.59
N TRP A 146 -1.63 -9.51 1.92
CA TRP A 146 -2.25 -9.31 3.23
C TRP A 146 -3.67 -9.87 3.17
N GLY A 147 -3.98 -10.88 3.98
CA GLY A 147 -5.22 -11.63 3.93
C GLY A 147 -6.29 -11.16 4.94
N LYS A 148 -7.32 -12.00 5.15
CA LYS A 148 -8.37 -11.73 6.14
C LYS A 148 -8.05 -12.31 7.52
N ASP A 149 -7.22 -13.34 7.56
CA ASP A 149 -6.84 -14.00 8.80
C ASP A 149 -5.32 -13.93 9.00
N LYS A 150 -4.89 -14.39 10.17
CA LYS A 150 -3.48 -14.40 10.53
C LYS A 150 -2.63 -15.26 9.60
N ALA A 151 -3.13 -16.43 9.18
CA ALA A 151 -2.37 -17.37 8.35
C ALA A 151 -2.11 -16.79 6.96
N THR A 152 -3.13 -16.20 6.35
CA THR A 152 -3.07 -15.57 5.03
C THR A 152 -2.27 -14.27 5.01
N SER A 153 -2.09 -13.62 6.17
CA SER A 153 -1.29 -12.38 6.29
C SER A 153 0.13 -12.61 6.83
N GLU A 154 0.49 -13.83 7.23
CA GLU A 154 1.71 -14.10 7.99
C GLU A 154 2.97 -13.68 7.23
N GLY A 155 3.07 -14.02 5.94
CA GLY A 155 4.22 -13.68 5.11
C GLY A 155 4.46 -12.16 5.03
N SER A 156 3.39 -11.41 4.80
CA SER A 156 3.42 -9.94 4.72
C SER A 156 3.76 -9.31 6.06
N LYS A 157 3.13 -9.77 7.14
CA LYS A 157 3.44 -9.31 8.51
C LYS A 157 4.90 -9.59 8.88
N ARG A 158 5.42 -10.77 8.56
CA ARG A 158 6.83 -11.13 8.76
C ARG A 158 7.78 -10.25 7.96
N GLN A 159 7.46 -9.98 6.68
CA GLN A 159 8.27 -9.09 5.85
C GLN A 159 8.31 -7.66 6.41
N LEU A 160 7.17 -7.14 6.89
CA LEU A 160 7.11 -5.83 7.55
C LEU A 160 8.02 -5.76 8.79
N MET A 161 7.97 -6.79 9.65
CA MET A 161 8.86 -6.85 10.83
C MET A 161 10.34 -6.99 10.44
N LYS A 162 10.64 -7.79 9.41
CA LYS A 162 12.00 -7.94 8.89
C LYS A 162 12.55 -6.59 8.42
N ASP A 163 11.78 -5.86 7.62
CA ASP A 163 12.16 -4.53 7.14
C ASP A 163 12.31 -3.53 8.29
N PHE A 164 11.49 -3.65 9.34
CA PHE A 164 11.57 -2.80 10.52
C PHE A 164 12.91 -2.97 11.25
N TYR A 165 13.27 -4.20 11.68
CA TYR A 165 14.49 -4.42 12.46
C TYR A 165 15.79 -4.44 11.64
N LEU A 166 15.74 -4.88 10.38
CA LEU A 166 16.95 -4.99 9.55
C LEU A 166 17.27 -3.71 8.78
N SER A 167 16.46 -2.66 8.95
CA SER A 167 16.80 -1.35 8.41
C SER A 167 17.83 -0.66 9.30
N ASN A 168 18.96 -0.26 8.73
CA ASN A 168 19.90 0.60 9.42
C ASN A 168 19.22 1.96 9.65
N LYS A 169 19.12 2.40 10.91
CA LYS A 169 18.73 3.78 11.22
C LYS A 169 19.76 4.71 10.59
N GLN A 170 19.34 5.49 9.60
CA GLN A 170 20.14 6.65 9.20
C GLN A 170 19.91 7.71 10.29
N PRO A 171 20.97 8.28 10.89
CA PRO A 171 20.80 9.38 11.82
C PRO A 171 20.03 10.49 11.11
N ALA A 172 19.07 11.09 11.81
CA ALA A 172 18.38 12.27 11.29
C ALA A 172 19.45 13.34 11.01
N GLU A 173 19.46 13.88 9.79
CA GLU A 173 20.26 15.07 9.51
C GLU A 173 19.81 16.15 10.48
N GLU A 174 20.70 16.54 11.39
CA GLU A 174 20.52 17.73 12.23
C GLU A 174 20.36 18.91 11.26
N VAL A 175 19.17 19.49 11.23
CA VAL A 175 18.96 20.79 10.62
C VAL A 175 19.75 21.75 11.49
N VAL A 176 20.95 22.11 11.04
CA VAL A 176 21.72 23.19 11.63
C VAL A 176 20.93 24.46 11.34
N ASP A 177 20.19 24.95 12.35
CA ASP A 177 19.61 26.28 12.31
C ASP A 177 20.75 27.28 12.08
N ALA A 178 20.86 27.76 10.85
CA ALA A 178 21.74 28.85 10.49
C ALA A 178 21.07 30.16 10.91
N ASP A 179 21.00 30.40 12.22
CA ASP A 179 20.85 31.74 12.77
C ASP A 179 22.23 32.41 12.78
N TYR A 180 22.50 33.25 11.77
CA TYR A 180 23.45 34.37 11.83
C TYR A 180 22.99 35.51 10.91
#